data_AF-A0A7X9PIQ8-F1
#
_entry.id   AF-A0A7X9PIQ8-F1
#
_cell.length_a   1.000
_cell.length_b   1.000
_cell.length_c   1.000
_cell.angle_alpha   90.00
_cell.angle_beta   90.00
_cell.angle_gamma   90.00
#
_symmetry.space_group_name_H-M   'P 1'
#
loop_
_entity.id
_entity.type
_entity.pdbx_description
1 polymer ?
#
loop_
_entity_poly.entity_id
_entity_poly.type
_entity_poly.pdbx_seq_one_letter_code
_entity_poly.pdbx_strand_id
1 'polypeptide(L)'
;MSICFVDTEYTDRIYLLSYAYDLRNYGQLYDNTLNQYNIERTIWPVDYLLCWGPDIGRIQNEYNILLKETTYAVNLLSVFKNYVNLYSYKLDEVERYIGIYRQYNYKGDYRQLIKDWYDPQKRQYVLLYNLQDVLSLVRIWYWLRDYYGVSLYDLRKFRM
;
A
#
# COMPACT_ATOMS: atom_id res chain seq x y z
N MET A 1 6.05 10.24 15.54
CA MET A 1 5.14 10.27 14.39
C MET A 1 4.99 8.85 13.87
N SER A 2 3.76 8.36 13.74
CA SER A 2 3.46 7.01 13.24
C SER A 2 3.15 7.04 11.73
N ILE A 3 3.56 5.98 11.02
CA ILE A 3 3.27 5.74 9.60
C ILE A 3 2.52 4.42 9.49
N CYS A 4 1.53 4.36 8.60
CA CYS A 4 1.01 3.11 8.04
C CYS A 4 1.09 3.15 6.52
N PHE A 5 1.50 2.05 5.92
CA PHE A 5 1.43 1.79 4.49
C PHE A 5 0.21 0.92 4.21
N VAL A 6 -0.50 1.17 3.12
CA VAL A 6 -1.67 0.38 2.72
C VAL A 6 -1.66 0.10 1.24
N ASP A 7 -2.24 -1.05 0.88
CA ASP A 7 -2.50 -1.46 -0.48
C ASP A 7 -3.82 -2.26 -0.52
N THR A 8 -4.61 -2.12 -1.59
CA THR A 8 -5.92 -2.78 -1.70
C THR A 8 -6.10 -3.57 -2.98
N GLU A 9 -6.78 -4.70 -2.89
CA GLU A 9 -7.33 -5.39 -4.04
C GLU A 9 -8.85 -5.24 -4.04
N TYR A 10 -9.39 -4.89 -5.21
CA TYR A 10 -10.81 -4.57 -5.35
C TYR A 10 -11.36 -4.97 -6.71
N THR A 11 -12.66 -5.24 -6.78
CA THR A 11 -13.43 -5.24 -8.03
C THR A 11 -14.33 -4.00 -8.05
N ASP A 12 -15.64 -4.20 -7.88
CA ASP A 12 -16.58 -3.15 -7.51
C ASP A 12 -16.46 -2.83 -6.01
N ARG A 13 -15.96 -3.78 -5.21
CA ARG A 13 -15.69 -3.64 -3.77
C ARG A 13 -14.28 -4.09 -3.42
N ILE A 14 -13.71 -3.49 -2.39
CA ILE A 14 -12.47 -3.96 -1.75
C ILE A 14 -12.76 -5.34 -1.16
N TYR A 15 -11.93 -6.31 -1.51
CA TYR A 15 -12.00 -7.66 -0.97
C TYR A 15 -10.76 -8.04 -0.15
N LEU A 16 -9.68 -7.26 -0.27
CA LEU A 16 -8.45 -7.42 0.48
C LEU A 16 -7.79 -6.06 0.72
N LEU A 17 -7.34 -5.83 1.95
CA LEU A 17 -6.53 -4.69 2.34
C LEU A 17 -5.31 -5.20 3.10
N SER A 18 -4.11 -4.92 2.60
CA SER A 18 -2.87 -5.12 3.34
C SER A 18 -2.42 -3.82 3.99
N TYR A 19 -1.80 -3.94 5.16
CA TYR A 19 -1.22 -2.81 5.89
C TYR A 19 0.12 -3.19 6.51
N ALA A 20 1.00 -2.19 6.65
CA ALA A 20 2.27 -2.34 7.35
C ALA A 20 2.64 -1.05 8.09
N TYR A 21 3.16 -1.18 9.30
CA TYR A 21 3.83 -0.08 10.02
C TYR A 21 5.33 -0.14 9.82
N ASP A 22 5.87 -1.36 9.71
CA ASP A 22 7.27 -1.66 9.38
C ASP A 22 7.38 -3.10 8.81
N LEU A 23 8.61 -3.56 8.57
CA LEU A 23 8.89 -4.89 8.00
C LEU A 23 8.61 -6.08 8.93
N ARG A 24 8.22 -5.84 10.19
CA ARG A 24 7.91 -6.83 11.22
C ARG A 24 6.48 -6.70 11.76
N ASN A 25 5.88 -5.53 11.62
CA ASN A 25 4.52 -5.23 12.05
C ASN A 25 3.64 -4.90 10.83
N TYR A 26 2.96 -5.92 10.34
CA TYR A 26 2.10 -5.87 9.16
C TYR A 26 0.96 -6.89 9.30
N GLY A 27 -0.07 -6.73 8.47
CA GLY A 27 -1.21 -7.65 8.44
C GLY A 27 -2.09 -7.43 7.24
N GLN A 28 -3.18 -8.19 7.19
CA GLN A 28 -4.16 -8.14 6.11
C GLN A 28 -5.57 -8.23 6.69
N LEU A 29 -6.49 -7.49 6.10
CA LEU A 29 -7.92 -7.54 6.38
C LEU A 29 -8.62 -8.08 5.12
N TYR A 30 -9.37 -9.17 5.29
CA TYR A 30 -10.19 -9.80 4.25
C TYR A 30 -11.34 -10.60 4.88
N ASP A 31 -12.30 -11.04 4.06
CA ASP A 31 -13.52 -11.71 4.51
C ASP A 31 -14.18 -10.93 5.67
N ASN A 32 -14.51 -11.60 6.79
CA ASN A 32 -15.17 -10.96 7.93
C ASN A 32 -14.30 -9.92 8.66
N THR A 33 -12.98 -9.97 8.49
CA THR A 33 -12.08 -9.00 9.12
C THR A 33 -12.02 -7.67 8.37
N LEU A 34 -12.43 -7.65 7.09
CA LEU A 34 -12.50 -6.45 6.28
C LEU A 34 -13.83 -5.72 6.51
N ASN A 35 -13.85 -4.94 7.60
CA ASN A 35 -14.99 -4.13 7.99
C ASN A 35 -14.51 -2.77 8.52
N GLN A 36 -15.41 -1.79 8.55
CA GLN A 36 -15.10 -0.42 8.94
C GLN A 36 -14.40 -0.34 10.31
N TYR A 37 -14.88 -1.07 11.32
CA TYR A 37 -14.31 -1.06 12.67
C TYR A 37 -12.83 -1.51 12.69
N ASN A 38 -12.51 -2.61 12.00
CA ASN A 38 -11.14 -3.10 11.94
C ASN A 38 -10.24 -2.18 11.11
N ILE A 39 -10.77 -1.58 10.04
CA ILE A 39 -10.05 -0.59 9.24
C ILE A 39 -9.71 0.61 10.12
N GLU A 40 -10.70 1.23 10.77
CA GLU A 40 -10.51 2.36 11.67
C GLU A 40 -9.48 2.05 12.76
N ARG A 41 -9.57 0.89 13.42
CA ARG A 41 -8.59 0.51 14.45
C ARG A 41 -7.17 0.30 13.93
N THR A 42 -7.03 -0.07 12.66
CA THR A 42 -5.74 -0.37 12.05
C THR A 42 -5.11 0.89 11.44
N ILE A 43 -5.85 1.64 10.64
CA ILE A 43 -5.26 2.71 9.83
C ILE A 43 -5.56 4.12 10.34
N TRP A 44 -6.50 4.30 11.28
CA TRP A 44 -6.81 5.63 11.82
C TRP A 44 -5.81 6.19 12.85
N PRO A 45 -5.16 5.40 13.74
CA PRO A 45 -4.32 5.97 14.79
C PRO A 45 -2.93 6.44 14.29
N VAL A 46 -2.78 6.69 12.99
CA VAL A 46 -1.49 7.05 12.37
C VAL A 46 -1.43 8.49 11.90
N ASP A 47 -0.28 9.13 12.16
CA ASP A 47 -0.03 10.49 11.69
C ASP A 47 0.05 10.56 10.15
N TYR A 48 0.57 9.50 9.51
CA TYR A 48 0.77 9.43 8.06
C TYR A 48 0.27 8.10 7.50
N LEU A 49 -0.51 8.18 6.42
CA LEU A 49 -1.02 7.02 5.68
C LEU A 49 -0.48 7.06 4.25
N LEU A 50 0.30 6.05 3.87
CA LEU A 50 1.00 6.01 2.58
C LEU A 50 0.45 4.89 1.70
N CYS A 51 0.25 5.17 0.41
CA CYS A 51 -0.13 4.16 -0.59
C CYS A 51 0.63 4.37 -1.90
N TRP A 52 0.54 3.40 -2.81
CA TRP A 52 1.08 3.52 -4.17
C TRP A 52 -0.04 3.52 -5.21
N GLY A 53 -0.78 4.63 -5.27
CA GLY A 53 -1.94 4.72 -6.16
C GLY A 53 -3.17 5.31 -5.48
N PRO A 54 -4.38 4.90 -5.88
CA PRO A 54 -5.64 5.49 -5.43
C PRO A 54 -6.21 4.89 -4.14
N ASP A 55 -5.54 3.92 -3.51
CA ASP A 55 -6.06 3.04 -2.45
C ASP A 55 -6.72 3.78 -1.29
N ILE A 56 -6.08 4.83 -0.77
CA ILE A 56 -6.64 5.63 0.33
C ILE A 56 -8.00 6.22 -0.08
N GLY A 57 -8.11 6.77 -1.28
CA GLY A 57 -9.37 7.30 -1.79
C GLY A 57 -10.44 6.21 -1.94
N ARG A 58 -10.04 5.00 -2.37
CA ARG A 58 -10.95 3.85 -2.47
C ARG A 58 -11.50 3.44 -1.11
N ILE A 59 -10.62 3.32 -0.10
CA ILE A 59 -11.00 2.99 1.28
C ILE A 59 -11.98 4.03 1.83
N GLN A 60 -11.69 5.33 1.68
CA GLN A 60 -12.59 6.37 2.16
C GLN A 60 -14.00 6.26 1.56
N ASN A 61 -14.07 6.07 0.24
CA ASN A 61 -15.35 6.06 -0.47
C ASN A 61 -16.17 4.82 -0.11
N GLU A 62 -15.53 3.67 0.05
CA GLU A 62 -16.24 2.41 0.29
C GLU A 62 -16.71 2.27 1.75
N TYR A 63 -15.92 2.73 2.71
CA TYR A 63 -16.23 2.61 4.15
C TYR A 63 -16.72 3.91 4.79
N ASN A 64 -16.85 4.98 4.00
CA ASN A 64 -17.28 6.31 4.47
C ASN A 64 -16.44 6.84 5.65
N ILE A 65 -15.11 6.72 5.54
CA ILE A 65 -14.14 7.14 6.58
C ILE A 65 -13.42 8.42 6.14
N LEU A 66 -13.21 9.36 7.08
CA LEU A 66 -12.53 10.64 6.85
C LEU A 66 -11.01 10.54 7.09
N LEU A 67 -10.32 9.68 6.34
CA LEU A 67 -8.88 9.44 6.51
C LEU A 67 -8.06 10.71 6.21
N LYS A 68 -8.31 11.38 5.09
CA LYS A 68 -7.56 12.56 4.64
C LYS A 68 -7.67 13.75 5.59
N GLU A 69 -8.70 13.84 6.41
CA GLU A 69 -8.88 14.91 7.39
C GLU A 69 -8.07 14.66 8.65
N THR A 70 -7.91 13.40 9.03
CA THR A 70 -7.35 12.97 10.32
C THR A 70 -5.92 12.48 10.23
N THR A 71 -5.44 12.15 9.02
CA THR A 71 -4.06 11.70 8.77
C THR A 71 -3.47 12.41 7.55
N TYR A 72 -2.13 12.52 7.50
CA TYR A 72 -1.42 12.93 6.30
C TYR A 72 -1.41 11.76 5.30
N ALA A 73 -2.50 11.67 4.52
CA ALA A 73 -2.61 10.75 3.41
C ALA A 73 -1.69 11.17 2.26
N VAL A 74 -0.75 10.31 1.88
CA VAL A 74 0.30 10.61 0.89
C VAL A 74 0.42 9.49 -0.12
N ASN A 75 0.43 9.86 -1.41
CA ASN A 75 0.79 8.91 -2.45
C ASN A 75 2.33 8.85 -2.59
N LEU A 76 2.92 7.71 -2.20
CA LEU A 76 4.36 7.51 -2.19
C LEU A 76 4.94 7.55 -3.61
N LEU A 77 4.15 7.24 -4.64
CA LEU A 77 4.53 7.42 -6.05
C LEU A 77 4.85 8.88 -6.37
N SER A 78 4.05 9.82 -5.89
CA SER A 78 4.24 11.25 -6.11
C SER A 78 5.51 11.75 -5.43
N VAL A 79 5.78 11.25 -4.22
CA VAL A 79 7.04 11.52 -3.51
C VAL A 79 8.21 10.98 -4.31
N PHE A 80 8.16 9.73 -4.73
CA PHE A 80 9.24 9.08 -5.49
C PHE A 80 9.58 9.83 -6.79
N LYS A 81 8.57 10.21 -7.56
CA LYS A 81 8.71 11.00 -8.80
C LYS A 81 9.41 12.34 -8.62
N ASN A 82 9.37 12.92 -7.41
CA ASN A 82 10.04 14.18 -7.13
C ASN A 82 11.57 14.04 -7.00
N TYR A 83 12.07 12.83 -6.73
CA TYR A 83 13.49 12.57 -6.51
C TYR A 83 14.13 11.70 -7.59
N VAL A 84 13.33 10.87 -8.26
CA VAL A 84 13.82 9.89 -9.24
C VAL A 84 13.06 10.05 -10.54
N ASN A 85 13.82 10.17 -11.64
CA ASN A 85 13.25 10.18 -12.98
C ASN A 85 13.40 8.79 -13.64
N LEU A 86 12.29 8.08 -13.80
CA LEU A 86 12.21 6.79 -14.50
C LEU A 86 11.28 6.88 -15.71
N TYR A 87 11.51 5.99 -16.69
CA TYR A 87 10.62 5.84 -17.84
C TYR A 87 9.24 5.30 -17.45
N SER A 88 9.19 4.42 -16.45
CA SER A 88 7.95 3.87 -15.90
C SER A 88 8.06 3.78 -14.37
N TYR A 89 6.91 3.94 -13.73
CA TYR A 89 6.78 3.97 -12.27
C TYR A 89 5.81 2.91 -11.76
N LYS A 90 5.68 1.81 -12.51
CA LYS A 90 5.05 0.62 -11.96
C LYS A 90 5.86 0.14 -10.75
N LEU A 91 5.17 -0.38 -9.74
CA LEU A 91 5.80 -0.74 -8.48
C LEU A 91 6.94 -1.76 -8.68
N ASP A 92 6.73 -2.76 -9.55
CA ASP A 92 7.72 -3.78 -9.90
C ASP A 92 8.97 -3.22 -10.61
N GLU A 93 8.82 -2.14 -11.37
CA GLU A 93 9.94 -1.43 -12.01
C GLU A 93 10.72 -0.59 -11.00
N VAL A 94 10.02 0.11 -10.11
CA VAL A 94 10.63 0.89 -9.03
C VAL A 94 11.41 -0.02 -8.09
N GLU A 95 10.84 -1.15 -7.69
CA GLU A 95 11.51 -2.15 -6.86
C GLU A 95 12.81 -2.62 -7.49
N ARG A 96 12.79 -3.00 -8.78
CA ARG A 96 14.00 -3.41 -9.50
C ARG A 96 15.04 -2.30 -9.54
N TYR A 97 14.61 -1.05 -9.77
CA TYR A 97 15.50 0.10 -9.80
C TYR A 97 16.23 0.30 -8.46
N ILE A 98 15.55 0.13 -7.33
CA ILE A 98 16.15 0.28 -5.99
C ILE A 98 16.71 -1.03 -5.40
N GLY A 99 16.74 -2.12 -6.17
CA GLY A 99 17.30 -3.41 -5.74
C GLY A 99 16.43 -4.21 -4.77
N ILE A 100 15.12 -3.98 -4.73
CA ILE A 100 14.17 -4.84 -4.01
C ILE A 100 13.85 -6.05 -4.89
N TYR A 101 14.13 -7.24 -4.37
CA TYR A 101 13.78 -8.50 -5.02
C TYR A 101 12.52 -9.10 -4.41
N ARG A 102 11.56 -9.43 -5.27
CA ARG A 102 10.34 -10.06 -4.80
C ARG A 102 10.57 -11.53 -4.43
N GLN A 103 10.08 -11.95 -3.26
CA GLN A 103 9.98 -13.37 -2.87
C GLN A 103 8.94 -14.11 -3.71
N TYR A 104 7.81 -13.47 -4.03
CA TYR A 104 6.76 -14.03 -4.85
C TYR A 104 6.57 -13.21 -6.13
N ASN A 105 6.87 -13.84 -7.26
CA ASN A 105 6.59 -13.27 -8.57
C ASN A 105 5.25 -13.81 -9.06
N TYR A 106 4.16 -13.16 -8.66
CA TYR A 106 2.86 -13.42 -9.22
C TYR A 106 2.82 -12.92 -10.67
N LYS A 107 2.58 -13.82 -11.63
CA LYS A 107 2.59 -13.51 -13.07
C LYS A 107 1.16 -13.35 -13.61
N GLY A 108 0.28 -12.71 -12.85
CA GLY A 108 -1.10 -12.48 -13.26
C GLY A 108 -1.39 -11.00 -13.45
N ASP A 109 -2.24 -10.70 -14.43
CA ASP A 109 -2.88 -9.39 -14.51
C ASP A 109 -4.03 -9.27 -13.49
N TYR A 110 -4.68 -8.11 -13.47
CA TYR A 110 -5.85 -7.84 -12.63
C TYR A 110 -6.95 -8.91 -12.75
N ARG A 111 -7.24 -9.42 -13.96
CA ARG A 111 -8.27 -10.45 -14.15
C ARG A 111 -7.87 -11.76 -13.51
N GLN A 112 -6.58 -12.10 -13.58
CA GLN A 112 -6.03 -13.28 -12.95
C GLN A 112 -6.07 -13.17 -11.41
N LEU A 113 -5.77 -12.00 -10.82
CA LEU A 113 -5.95 -11.75 -9.37
C LEU A 113 -7.37 -12.04 -8.90
N ILE A 114 -8.37 -11.52 -9.62
CA ILE A 114 -9.78 -11.77 -9.30
C ILE A 114 -10.10 -13.26 -9.38
N LYS A 115 -9.68 -13.93 -10.46
CA LYS A 115 -9.94 -15.35 -10.66
C LYS A 115 -9.34 -16.18 -9.52
N ASP A 116 -8.10 -15.89 -9.14
CA ASP A 116 -7.39 -16.65 -8.11
C ASP A 116 -7.88 -16.31 -6.69
N TRP A 117 -8.47 -15.13 -6.47
CA TRP A 117 -9.15 -14.80 -5.22
C TRP A 117 -10.35 -15.71 -4.92
N TYR A 118 -11.14 -16.01 -5.96
CA TYR A 118 -12.32 -16.88 -5.86
C TYR A 118 -11.98 -18.37 -5.89
N ASP A 119 -10.73 -18.75 -6.17
CA ASP A 119 -10.24 -20.12 -6.07
C ASP A 119 -9.55 -20.34 -4.70
N PRO A 120 -10.14 -21.11 -3.77
CA PRO A 120 -9.57 -21.33 -2.44
C PRO A 120 -8.15 -21.91 -2.46
N GLN A 121 -7.78 -22.67 -3.50
CA GLN A 121 -6.44 -23.25 -3.62
C GLN A 121 -5.39 -22.21 -4.03
N LYS A 122 -5.84 -21.09 -4.60
CA LYS A 122 -4.97 -20.04 -5.15
C LYS A 122 -5.05 -18.71 -4.43
N ARG A 123 -6.06 -18.49 -3.58
CA ARG A 123 -6.22 -17.26 -2.79
C ARG A 123 -4.94 -16.88 -2.03
N GLN A 124 -4.20 -17.87 -1.52
CA GLN A 124 -2.92 -17.65 -0.85
C GLN A 124 -1.90 -16.87 -1.71
N TYR A 125 -1.93 -17.03 -3.04
CA TYR A 125 -1.03 -16.29 -3.93
C TYR A 125 -1.40 -14.80 -4.00
N VAL A 126 -2.70 -14.49 -4.02
CA VAL A 126 -3.20 -13.11 -3.97
C VAL A 126 -2.83 -12.45 -2.64
N LEU A 127 -3.02 -13.18 -1.53
CA LEU A 127 -2.63 -12.70 -0.19
C LEU A 127 -1.14 -12.39 -0.12
N LEU A 128 -0.27 -13.30 -0.59
CA LEU A 128 1.18 -13.10 -0.59
C LEU A 128 1.61 -11.95 -1.52
N TYR A 129 0.99 -11.83 -2.68
CA TYR A 129 1.25 -10.77 -3.64
C TYR A 129 0.94 -9.39 -3.06
N ASN A 130 -0.28 -9.19 -2.57
CA ASN A 130 -0.73 -7.90 -2.03
C ASN A 130 0.02 -7.54 -0.73
N LEU A 131 0.33 -8.53 0.12
CA LEU A 131 1.19 -8.29 1.28
C LEU A 131 2.58 -7.83 0.87
N GLN A 132 3.10 -8.38 -0.22
CA GLN A 132 4.41 -8.03 -0.70
C GLN A 132 4.46 -6.61 -1.26
N ASP A 133 3.41 -6.16 -1.94
CA ASP A 133 3.29 -4.78 -2.43
C ASP A 133 3.39 -3.79 -1.26
N VAL A 134 2.65 -4.00 -0.15
CA VAL A 134 2.73 -3.09 1.01
C VAL A 134 4.11 -3.11 1.68
N LEU A 135 4.78 -4.28 1.75
CA LEU A 135 6.13 -4.38 2.30
C LEU A 135 7.17 -3.72 1.39
N SER A 136 6.94 -3.71 0.08
CA SER A 136 7.76 -2.93 -0.85
C SER A 136 7.62 -1.44 -0.61
N LEU A 137 6.42 -0.93 -0.26
CA LEU A 137 6.25 0.49 0.09
C LEU A 137 7.08 0.89 1.32
N VAL A 138 7.12 0.04 2.33
CA VAL A 138 7.98 0.24 3.52
C VAL A 138 9.45 0.39 3.09
N ARG A 139 9.92 -0.49 2.21
CA ARG A 139 11.32 -0.46 1.72
C ARG A 139 11.60 0.76 0.84
N ILE A 140 10.66 1.14 -0.04
CA ILE A 140 10.77 2.35 -0.87
C ILE A 140 10.86 3.58 0.03
N TRP A 141 10.04 3.67 1.08
CA TRP A 141 10.10 4.77 2.04
C TRP A 141 11.45 4.83 2.73
N TYR A 142 11.96 3.71 3.26
CA TYR A 142 13.28 3.70 3.89
C TYR A 142 14.38 4.07 2.90
N TRP A 143 14.30 3.61 1.65
CA TRP A 143 15.25 4.00 0.63
C TRP A 143 15.21 5.50 0.31
N LEU A 144 14.02 6.11 0.17
CA LEU A 144 13.88 7.56 -0.01
C LEU A 144 14.46 8.34 1.18
N ARG A 145 14.17 7.89 2.40
CA ARG A 145 14.68 8.51 3.62
C ARG A 145 16.20 8.42 3.69
N ASP A 146 16.76 7.23 3.46
CA ASP A 146 18.16 6.96 3.69
C ASP A 146 19.05 7.48 2.55
N TYR A 147 18.58 7.43 1.30
CA TYR A 147 19.36 7.83 0.12
C TYR A 147 19.18 9.32 -0.23
N TYR A 148 17.97 9.86 -0.12
CA TYR A 148 17.66 11.25 -0.47
C TYR A 148 17.42 12.16 0.74
N GLY A 149 17.47 11.63 1.96
CA GLY A 149 17.23 12.41 3.17
C GLY A 149 15.77 12.87 3.33
N VAL A 150 14.82 12.21 2.66
CA VAL A 150 13.39 12.60 2.73
C VAL A 150 12.88 12.40 4.16
N SER A 151 12.38 13.48 4.77
CA SER A 151 11.84 13.44 6.12
C SER A 151 10.31 13.31 6.13
N LEU A 152 9.74 12.97 7.28
CA LEU A 152 8.28 13.01 7.49
C LEU A 152 7.70 14.41 7.29
N TYR A 153 8.48 15.46 7.54
CA TYR A 153 8.04 16.83 7.31
C TYR A 153 7.89 17.14 5.81
N ASP A 154 8.76 16.56 4.97
CA ASP A 154 8.69 16.72 3.51
C ASP A 154 7.43 16.08 2.94
N LEU A 155 6.98 14.96 3.51
CA LEU A 155 5.76 14.28 3.09
C LEU A 155 4.52 15.18 3.17
N ARG A 156 4.50 16.19 4.04
CA ARG A 156 3.37 17.12 4.17
C ARG A 156 3.10 17.91 2.90
N LYS A 157 4.12 18.11 2.05
CA LYS A 157 4.01 18.78 0.74
C LYS A 157 3.23 17.94 -0.28
N PHE A 158 3.07 16.64 -0.01
CA PHE A 158 2.44 15.65 -0.89
C PHE A 158 1.10 15.14 -0.35
N ARG A 159 0.51 15.83 0.63
CA ARG A 159 -0.81 15.48 1.18
C ARG A 159 -1.87 15.54 0.07
N MET A 160 -2.71 14.50 0.00
CA MET A 160 -3.82 14.34 -0.96
C MET A 160 -5.17 14.82 -0.44
#